data_AF-A0A8J5K2F1-F1
#
_entry.id   AF-A0A8J5K2F1-F1
#
_cell.length_a   1.000
_cell.length_b   1.000
_cell.length_c   1.000
_cell.angle_alpha   90.00
_cell.angle_beta   90.00
_cell.angle_gamma   90.00
#
_symmetry.space_group_name_H-M   'P 1'
#
loop_
_entity.id
_entity.type
_entity.pdbx_description
1 polymer ?
#
loop_
_entity_poly.entity_id
_entity_poly.type
_entity_poly.pdbx_seq_one_letter_code
_entity_poly.pdbx_strand_id
1 'polypeptide(L)'
;MREAETLEEQGDILHYLVVQFGLGHETGSVIEGQPVTVKDLLKDLYERACHIKHWALVRHTAGMLGKRVEDLAKAVTDLLVRQKQVTVGLPPHNEVTITAPLPSSELRVLIHQAYGADECTAMLTQELLVYLAMFIRTEPSLFHEMLRLRVGLIIQVMASELARTIKCAADVASDHLLNLSPFEMKNLLHHIMSGKEFNIGSARSGTFFISSRSSKLSKKSAIGSFLGSSMTEGKSDDSEGDRYGQWLRRRRLDGALNRVPRNFYPRIWKVLEKMTAGELKFALEVETVLNTIPQPEYRQLVVEALMVLSLVQEYHKTDSLGDIVSAQDIVHVANNIFLTD
;
A
#
# COMPACT_ATOMS: atom_id res chain seq x y z
N MET A 1 -8.07 -33.99 -5.54
CA MET A 1 -8.04 -33.64 -4.10
C MET A 1 -7.32 -34.69 -3.26
N ARG A 2 -7.71 -35.98 -3.29
CA ARG A 2 -7.04 -37.03 -2.49
C ARG A 2 -5.57 -37.31 -2.87
N GLU A 3 -5.17 -36.95 -4.09
CA GLU A 3 -3.81 -37.13 -4.62
C GLU A 3 -2.91 -35.89 -4.43
N ALA A 4 -3.45 -34.75 -3.96
CA ALA A 4 -2.66 -33.56 -3.72
C ALA A 4 -2.00 -33.67 -2.34
N GLU A 5 -0.66 -33.63 -2.30
CA GLU A 5 0.14 -33.85 -1.09
C GLU A 5 0.12 -32.62 -0.17
N THR A 6 -0.11 -31.45 -0.74
CA THR A 6 -0.06 -30.16 -0.04
C THR A 6 -1.39 -29.39 -0.15
N LEU A 7 -1.66 -28.49 0.80
CA LEU A 7 -2.86 -27.64 0.78
C LEU A 7 -2.79 -26.59 -0.33
N GLU A 8 -1.57 -26.24 -0.69
CA GLU A 8 -1.15 -25.37 -1.77
C GLU A 8 -1.60 -25.93 -3.13
N GLU A 9 -1.24 -27.19 -3.43
CA GLU A 9 -1.70 -27.89 -4.64
C GLU A 9 -3.23 -28.01 -4.68
N GLN A 10 -3.87 -28.27 -3.53
CA GLN A 10 -5.33 -28.27 -3.43
C GLN A 10 -5.91 -26.89 -3.77
N GLY A 11 -5.24 -25.82 -3.33
CA GLY A 11 -5.55 -24.44 -3.67
C GLY A 11 -5.49 -24.17 -5.17
N ASP A 12 -4.41 -24.58 -5.84
CA ASP A 12 -4.23 -24.38 -7.28
C ASP A 12 -5.27 -25.14 -8.12
N ILE A 13 -5.56 -26.38 -7.73
CA ILE A 13 -6.60 -27.19 -8.40
C ILE A 13 -7.97 -26.52 -8.23
N LEU A 14 -8.33 -26.11 -7.00
CA LEU A 14 -9.61 -25.45 -6.76
C LEU A 14 -9.69 -24.10 -7.46
N HIS A 15 -8.61 -23.32 -7.51
CA HIS A 15 -8.54 -22.09 -8.29
C HIS A 15 -8.88 -22.36 -9.75
N TYR A 16 -8.22 -23.35 -10.37
CA TYR A 16 -8.48 -23.72 -11.76
C TYR A 16 -9.96 -24.10 -11.96
N LEU A 17 -10.54 -24.89 -11.05
CA LEU A 17 -11.95 -25.28 -11.12
C LEU A 17 -12.90 -24.09 -10.99
N VAL A 18 -12.61 -23.15 -10.10
CA VAL A 18 -13.41 -21.92 -9.92
C VAL A 18 -13.38 -21.07 -11.19
N VAL A 19 -12.21 -20.87 -11.78
CA VAL A 19 -12.07 -20.05 -13.00
C VAL A 19 -12.75 -20.72 -14.19
N GLN A 20 -12.61 -22.04 -14.35
CA GLN A 20 -13.07 -22.74 -15.55
C GLN A 20 -14.55 -23.12 -15.49
N PHE A 21 -15.07 -23.51 -14.32
CA PHE A 21 -16.41 -24.08 -14.17
C PHE A 21 -17.31 -23.26 -13.25
N GLY A 22 -16.75 -22.32 -12.48
CA GLY A 22 -17.48 -21.53 -11.51
C GLY A 22 -17.73 -22.26 -10.19
N LEU A 23 -18.11 -21.47 -9.18
CA LEU A 23 -18.34 -21.96 -7.81
C LEU A 23 -19.49 -22.97 -7.69
N GLY A 24 -20.50 -22.87 -8.56
CA GLY A 24 -21.70 -23.73 -8.52
C GLY A 24 -21.53 -25.09 -9.18
N HIS A 25 -20.37 -25.38 -9.78
CA HIS A 25 -20.15 -26.64 -10.47
C HIS A 25 -20.13 -27.83 -9.50
N GLU A 26 -20.87 -28.88 -9.84
CA GLU A 26 -20.90 -30.12 -9.06
C GLU A 26 -19.69 -30.98 -9.38
N THR A 27 -19.03 -31.48 -8.34
CA THR A 27 -17.76 -32.23 -8.47
C THR A 27 -17.97 -33.72 -8.76
N GLY A 28 -19.23 -34.15 -8.91
CA GLY A 28 -19.63 -35.55 -9.04
C GLY A 28 -19.54 -36.37 -7.74
N SER A 29 -19.10 -35.76 -6.63
CA SER A 29 -19.10 -36.38 -5.30
C SER A 29 -20.37 -36.03 -4.52
N VAL A 30 -20.83 -36.96 -3.69
CA VAL A 30 -22.01 -36.78 -2.84
C VAL A 30 -21.62 -37.06 -1.39
N ILE A 31 -21.90 -36.14 -0.49
CA ILE A 31 -21.69 -36.28 0.96
C ILE A 31 -23.05 -36.11 1.63
N GLU A 32 -23.44 -37.06 2.48
CA GLU A 32 -24.74 -37.05 3.19
C GLU A 32 -25.97 -36.88 2.25
N GLY A 33 -25.87 -37.39 1.02
CA GLY A 33 -26.94 -37.29 0.02
C GLY A 33 -27.04 -35.93 -0.69
N GLN A 34 -26.14 -34.98 -0.40
CA GLN A 34 -26.06 -33.68 -1.09
C GLN A 34 -24.89 -33.68 -2.10
N PRO A 35 -25.08 -33.14 -3.31
CA PRO A 35 -23.99 -33.00 -4.28
C PRO A 35 -22.97 -31.97 -3.77
N VAL A 36 -21.69 -32.34 -3.81
CA VAL A 36 -20.60 -31.47 -3.38
C VAL A 36 -20.22 -30.52 -4.51
N THR A 37 -20.34 -29.23 -4.26
CA THR A 37 -19.95 -28.19 -5.24
C THR A 37 -18.48 -27.77 -5.07
N VAL A 38 -17.91 -27.13 -6.10
CA VAL A 38 -16.60 -26.48 -6.01
C VAL A 38 -16.56 -25.47 -4.85
N LYS A 39 -17.67 -24.75 -4.61
CA LYS A 39 -17.81 -23.83 -3.47
C LYS A 39 -17.64 -24.53 -2.13
N ASP A 40 -18.17 -25.74 -1.97
CA ASP A 40 -18.09 -26.47 -0.71
C ASP A 40 -16.68 -27.02 -0.45
N LEU A 41 -16.01 -27.54 -1.49
CA LEU A 41 -14.59 -27.88 -1.39
C LEU A 41 -13.73 -26.66 -1.05
N LEU A 42 -14.06 -25.49 -1.59
CA LEU A 42 -13.33 -24.27 -1.33
C LEU A 42 -13.55 -23.74 0.09
N LYS A 43 -14.74 -23.91 0.66
CA LYS A 43 -15.01 -23.61 2.08
C LYS A 43 -14.20 -24.53 2.98
N ASP A 44 -14.17 -25.83 2.72
CA ASP A 44 -13.36 -26.79 3.48
C ASP A 44 -11.87 -26.41 3.44
N LEU A 45 -11.36 -26.08 2.24
CA LEU A 45 -9.98 -25.62 2.10
C LEU A 45 -9.71 -24.34 2.89
N TYR A 46 -10.62 -23.36 2.84
CA TYR A 46 -10.54 -22.13 3.62
C TYR A 46 -10.47 -22.41 5.13
N GLU A 47 -11.32 -23.30 5.65
CA GLU A 47 -11.35 -23.65 7.07
C GLU A 47 -10.06 -24.37 7.50
N ARG A 48 -9.58 -25.34 6.71
CA ARG A 48 -8.31 -26.02 6.96
C ARG A 48 -7.12 -25.07 6.89
N ALA A 49 -7.09 -24.15 5.93
CA ALA A 49 -6.06 -23.11 5.82
C ALA A 49 -6.05 -22.18 7.05
N CYS A 50 -7.23 -21.84 7.60
CA CYS A 50 -7.34 -21.10 8.85
C CYS A 50 -6.74 -21.88 10.03
N HIS A 51 -7.01 -23.18 10.14
CA HIS A 51 -6.50 -24.02 11.23
C HIS A 51 -4.97 -24.12 11.23
N ILE A 52 -4.35 -24.28 10.06
CA ILE A 52 -2.90 -24.34 9.94
C ILE A 52 -2.24 -22.95 9.88
N LYS A 53 -3.04 -21.87 9.89
CA LYS A 53 -2.60 -20.47 9.82
C LYS A 53 -1.80 -20.15 8.54
N HIS A 54 -2.16 -20.76 7.42
CA HIS A 54 -1.56 -20.45 6.12
C HIS A 54 -2.27 -19.23 5.51
N TRP A 55 -1.86 -18.03 5.91
CA TRP A 55 -2.59 -16.79 5.62
C TRP A 55 -2.71 -16.45 4.13
N ALA A 56 -1.71 -16.76 3.32
CA ALA A 56 -1.80 -16.53 1.87
C ALA A 56 -2.95 -17.34 1.25
N LEU A 57 -3.07 -18.62 1.60
CA LEU A 57 -4.16 -19.48 1.15
C LEU A 57 -5.51 -19.05 1.75
N VAL A 58 -5.55 -18.60 3.00
CA VAL A 58 -6.76 -18.03 3.61
C VAL A 58 -7.25 -16.83 2.81
N ARG A 59 -6.38 -15.87 2.48
CA ARG A 59 -6.73 -14.68 1.68
C ARG A 59 -7.18 -15.06 0.28
N HIS A 60 -6.47 -15.99 -0.36
CA HIS A 60 -6.78 -16.48 -1.69
C HIS A 60 -8.18 -17.13 -1.76
N THR A 61 -8.43 -18.10 -0.89
CA THR A 61 -9.70 -18.82 -0.82
C THR A 61 -10.84 -17.91 -0.35
N ALA A 62 -10.58 -16.98 0.56
CA ALA A 62 -11.56 -15.97 0.97
C ALA A 62 -11.96 -15.03 -0.18
N GLY A 63 -10.99 -14.60 -0.99
CA GLY A 63 -11.22 -13.76 -2.16
C GLY A 63 -12.11 -14.47 -3.18
N MET A 64 -11.76 -15.70 -3.55
CA MET A 64 -12.56 -16.53 -4.46
C MET A 64 -13.98 -16.84 -3.92
N LEU A 65 -14.12 -17.08 -2.62
CA LEU A 65 -15.44 -17.25 -1.98
C LEU A 65 -16.23 -15.94 -1.90
N GLY A 66 -15.60 -14.81 -2.20
CA GLY A 66 -16.24 -13.52 -2.10
C GLY A 66 -16.52 -13.09 -0.66
N LYS A 67 -15.70 -13.53 0.29
CA LYS A 67 -15.84 -13.10 1.67
C LYS A 67 -15.60 -11.59 1.77
N ARG A 68 -16.23 -10.98 2.77
CA ARG A 68 -16.09 -9.56 3.08
C ARG A 68 -15.50 -9.45 4.47
N VAL A 69 -14.57 -8.52 4.63
CA VAL A 69 -14.08 -8.18 5.97
C VAL A 69 -15.19 -7.45 6.71
N GLU A 70 -15.39 -7.79 7.98
CA GLU A 70 -16.39 -7.16 8.85
C GLU A 70 -16.10 -5.65 8.99
N ASP A 71 -17.15 -4.86 9.18
CA ASP A 71 -17.07 -3.39 9.33
C ASP A 71 -16.39 -2.62 8.17
N LEU A 72 -16.16 -3.22 7.00
CA LEU A 72 -15.49 -2.54 5.88
C LEU A 72 -16.14 -1.20 5.49
N ALA A 73 -17.47 -1.16 5.33
CA ALA A 73 -18.17 0.08 5.00
C ALA A 73 -18.02 1.15 6.09
N LYS A 74 -18.07 0.75 7.36
CA LYS A 74 -17.84 1.65 8.50
C LYS A 74 -16.40 2.17 8.50
N ALA A 75 -15.43 1.30 8.24
CA ALA A 75 -14.02 1.67 8.16
C ALA A 75 -13.75 2.71 7.07
N VAL A 76 -14.28 2.51 5.87
CA VAL A 76 -14.18 3.51 4.78
C VAL A 76 -14.87 4.81 5.17
N THR A 77 -16.06 4.75 5.77
CA THR A 77 -16.78 5.94 6.25
C THR A 77 -15.97 6.73 7.28
N ASP A 78 -15.31 6.03 8.21
CA ASP A 78 -14.46 6.62 9.24
C ASP A 78 -13.27 7.41 8.66
N LEU A 79 -12.71 6.93 7.55
CA LEU A 79 -11.63 7.62 6.82
C LEU A 79 -12.19 8.87 6.11
N LEU A 80 -13.29 8.72 5.38
CA LEU A 80 -13.88 9.81 4.58
C LEU A 80 -14.37 10.99 5.44
N VAL A 81 -15.05 10.72 6.56
CA VAL A 81 -15.56 11.77 7.48
C VAL A 81 -14.42 12.60 8.07
N ARG A 82 -13.22 12.02 8.22
CA ARG A 82 -12.00 12.71 8.67
C ARG A 82 -11.26 13.41 7.53
N GLN A 83 -11.98 13.73 6.45
CA GLN A 83 -11.49 14.45 5.28
C GLN A 83 -10.31 13.75 4.60
N LYS A 84 -10.30 12.42 4.61
CA LYS A 84 -9.34 11.62 3.83
C LYS A 84 -10.02 11.09 2.59
N GLN A 85 -9.41 11.26 1.42
CA GLN A 85 -9.77 10.52 0.22
C GLN A 85 -9.14 9.14 0.29
N VAL A 86 -9.82 8.11 -0.21
CA VAL A 86 -9.30 6.74 -0.23
C VAL A 86 -9.27 6.26 -1.68
N THR A 87 -8.16 5.66 -2.10
CA THR A 87 -8.08 4.98 -3.40
C THR A 87 -7.71 3.52 -3.24
N VAL A 88 -8.21 2.69 -4.15
CA VAL A 88 -7.94 1.25 -4.24
C VAL A 88 -7.51 0.90 -5.66
N GLY A 89 -6.77 -0.19 -5.83
CA GLY A 89 -6.10 -0.51 -7.10
C GLY A 89 -4.69 0.10 -7.16
N LEU A 90 -4.00 -0.13 -8.29
CA LEU A 90 -2.63 0.33 -8.51
C LEU A 90 -2.59 1.39 -9.61
N PRO A 91 -1.85 2.49 -9.47
CA PRO A 91 -1.62 3.42 -10.58
C PRO A 91 -0.66 2.80 -11.63
N PRO A 92 -0.68 3.28 -12.89
CA PRO A 92 -1.59 4.30 -13.43
C PRO A 92 -2.93 3.73 -13.94
N HIS A 93 -3.08 2.40 -14.00
CA HIS A 93 -4.26 1.73 -14.56
C HIS A 93 -5.06 1.01 -13.46
N ASN A 94 -6.36 1.31 -13.37
CA ASN A 94 -7.32 0.71 -12.42
C ASN A 94 -7.27 1.25 -10.98
N GLU A 95 -6.58 2.38 -10.73
CA GLU A 95 -6.76 3.10 -9.47
C GLU A 95 -8.11 3.82 -9.45
N VAL A 96 -8.93 3.51 -8.45
CA VAL A 96 -10.28 4.08 -8.28
C VAL A 96 -10.33 4.87 -6.99
N THR A 97 -10.84 6.10 -7.06
CA THR A 97 -11.06 6.95 -5.88
C THR A 97 -12.45 6.73 -5.31
N ILE A 98 -12.53 6.43 -4.01
CA ILE A 98 -13.77 6.36 -3.25
C ILE A 98 -14.05 7.77 -2.72
N THR A 99 -15.03 8.44 -3.30
CA THR A 99 -15.38 9.84 -2.99
C THR A 99 -16.50 9.98 -1.96
N ALA A 100 -17.26 8.91 -1.72
CA ALA A 100 -18.38 8.88 -0.78
C ALA A 100 -18.47 7.54 -0.06
N PRO A 101 -19.12 7.47 1.12
CA PRO A 101 -19.40 6.22 1.80
C PRO A 101 -20.24 5.29 0.91
N LEU A 102 -19.80 4.04 0.78
CA LEU A 102 -20.46 3.03 -0.04
C LEU A 102 -20.85 1.81 0.82
N PRO A 103 -21.95 1.10 0.49
CA PRO A 103 -22.28 -0.16 1.13
C PRO A 103 -21.20 -1.23 0.94
N SER A 104 -21.10 -2.18 1.88
CA SER A 104 -20.07 -3.23 1.84
C SER A 104 -20.14 -4.13 0.58
N SER A 105 -21.30 -4.27 -0.04
CA SER A 105 -21.46 -4.99 -1.31
C SER A 105 -20.83 -4.23 -2.47
N GLU A 106 -21.07 -2.93 -2.56
CA GLU A 106 -20.53 -2.07 -3.62
C GLU A 106 -19.03 -1.89 -3.47
N LEU A 107 -18.54 -1.67 -2.24
CA LEU A 107 -17.10 -1.60 -1.94
C LEU A 107 -16.37 -2.87 -2.39
N ARG A 108 -16.97 -4.04 -2.15
CA ARG A 108 -16.38 -5.31 -2.59
C ARG A 108 -16.27 -5.36 -4.11
N VAL A 109 -17.34 -5.03 -4.83
CA VAL A 109 -17.35 -5.04 -6.31
C VAL A 109 -16.30 -4.06 -6.84
N LEU A 110 -16.23 -2.85 -6.27
CA LEU A 110 -15.27 -1.83 -6.64
C LEU A 110 -13.82 -2.29 -6.43
N ILE A 111 -13.51 -2.86 -5.26
CA ILE A 111 -12.16 -3.38 -4.97
C ILE A 111 -11.80 -4.53 -5.90
N HIS A 112 -12.71 -5.48 -6.10
CA HIS A 112 -12.48 -6.61 -7.01
C HIS A 112 -12.25 -6.14 -8.44
N GLN A 113 -13.04 -5.17 -8.94
CA GLN A 113 -12.84 -4.58 -10.28
C GLN A 113 -11.49 -3.85 -10.41
N ALA A 114 -11.04 -3.16 -9.35
CA ALA A 114 -9.77 -2.43 -9.35
C ALA A 114 -8.55 -3.37 -9.47
N TYR A 115 -8.63 -4.59 -8.93
CA TYR A 115 -7.53 -5.56 -8.97
C TYR A 115 -7.74 -6.71 -9.99
N GLY A 116 -8.94 -6.82 -10.58
CA GLY A 116 -9.26 -7.83 -11.58
C GLY A 116 -9.13 -9.25 -11.04
N ALA A 117 -8.16 -10.00 -11.58
CA ALA A 117 -7.93 -11.39 -11.19
C ALA A 117 -7.12 -11.56 -9.89
N ASP A 118 -6.56 -10.49 -9.32
CA ASP A 118 -5.76 -10.57 -8.09
C ASP A 118 -6.63 -10.50 -6.82
N GLU A 119 -7.30 -11.62 -6.54
CA GLU A 119 -8.20 -11.78 -5.39
C GLU A 119 -7.47 -11.68 -4.04
N CYS A 120 -6.19 -12.06 -4.00
CA CYS A 120 -5.37 -11.97 -2.79
C CYS A 120 -5.15 -10.52 -2.40
N THR A 121 -4.73 -9.69 -3.36
CA THR A 121 -4.50 -8.26 -3.12
C THR A 121 -5.81 -7.51 -2.87
N ALA A 122 -6.92 -7.94 -3.49
CA ALA A 122 -8.25 -7.43 -3.19
C ALA A 122 -8.66 -7.70 -1.74
N MET A 123 -8.45 -8.92 -1.23
CA MET A 123 -8.70 -9.26 0.18
C MET A 123 -7.80 -8.47 1.13
N LEU A 124 -6.50 -8.39 0.82
CA LEU A 124 -5.55 -7.60 1.58
C LEU A 124 -5.94 -6.12 1.66
N THR A 125 -6.43 -5.54 0.55
CA THR A 125 -6.93 -4.16 0.52
C THR A 125 -8.09 -3.95 1.51
N GLN A 126 -9.02 -4.91 1.60
CA GLN A 126 -10.10 -4.84 2.58
C GLN A 126 -9.56 -4.87 4.03
N GLU A 127 -8.60 -5.74 4.34
CA GLU A 127 -7.96 -5.81 5.66
C GLU A 127 -7.27 -4.48 6.02
N LEU A 128 -6.46 -3.94 5.10
CA LEU A 128 -5.72 -2.71 5.33
C LEU A 128 -6.64 -1.51 5.51
N LEU A 129 -7.76 -1.42 4.80
CA LEU A 129 -8.75 -0.35 5.00
C LEU A 129 -9.28 -0.35 6.44
N VAL A 130 -9.57 -1.53 7.00
CA VAL A 130 -10.02 -1.67 8.39
C VAL A 130 -8.92 -1.26 9.37
N TYR A 131 -7.67 -1.63 9.12
CA TYR A 131 -6.55 -1.21 9.97
C TYR A 131 -6.27 0.29 9.90
N LEU A 132 -6.31 0.89 8.70
CA LEU A 132 -6.18 2.34 8.53
C LEU A 132 -7.30 3.09 9.27
N ALA A 133 -8.54 2.60 9.18
CA ALA A 133 -9.67 3.15 9.92
C ALA A 133 -9.52 2.98 11.45
N MET A 134 -8.95 1.87 11.90
CA MET A 134 -8.60 1.71 13.31
C MET A 134 -7.57 2.76 13.74
N PHE A 135 -6.48 2.92 12.97
CA PHE A 135 -5.42 3.86 13.29
C PHE A 135 -5.87 5.32 13.25
N ILE A 136 -6.71 5.73 12.29
CA ILE A 136 -7.17 7.13 12.25
C ILE A 136 -8.06 7.47 13.46
N ARG A 137 -8.72 6.47 14.07
CA ARG A 137 -9.49 6.64 15.29
C ARG A 137 -8.62 6.67 16.54
N THR A 138 -7.61 5.81 16.62
CA THR A 138 -6.78 5.65 17.83
C THR A 138 -5.57 6.57 17.86
N GLU A 139 -4.94 6.81 16.71
CA GLU A 139 -3.73 7.60 16.53
C GLU A 139 -3.85 8.53 15.30
N PRO A 140 -4.70 9.59 15.35
CA PRO A 140 -4.89 10.51 14.23
C PRO A 140 -3.61 11.23 13.76
N SER A 141 -2.60 11.29 14.64
CA SER A 141 -1.27 11.84 14.35
C SER A 141 -0.57 11.18 13.17
N LEU A 142 -0.82 9.89 12.93
CA LEU A 142 -0.24 9.11 11.82
C LEU A 142 -0.68 9.61 10.43
N PHE A 143 -1.80 10.34 10.37
CA PHE A 143 -2.44 10.80 9.15
C PHE A 143 -2.33 12.32 8.96
N HIS A 144 -1.48 13.00 9.75
CA HIS A 144 -1.25 14.44 9.56
C HIS A 144 -0.75 14.73 8.16
N GLU A 145 -1.32 15.77 7.55
CA GLU A 145 -0.92 16.29 6.22
C GLU A 145 -1.01 15.28 5.06
N MET A 146 -1.64 14.13 5.28
CA MET A 146 -2.00 13.18 4.22
C MET A 146 -3.46 13.43 3.84
N LEU A 147 -3.76 13.86 2.61
CA LEU A 147 -5.16 14.08 2.20
C LEU A 147 -5.75 12.83 1.55
N ARG A 148 -4.95 12.11 0.77
CA ARG A 148 -5.35 10.88 0.08
C ARG A 148 -4.58 9.67 0.59
N LEU A 149 -5.30 8.60 0.89
CA LEU A 149 -4.78 7.29 1.27
C LEU A 149 -4.85 6.35 0.07
N ARG A 150 -3.71 6.17 -0.58
CA ARG A 150 -3.58 5.31 -1.76
C ARG A 150 -3.23 3.90 -1.36
N VAL A 151 -4.24 3.08 -1.05
CA VAL A 151 -4.03 1.77 -0.39
C VAL A 151 -3.16 0.84 -1.24
N GLY A 152 -3.30 0.87 -2.57
CA GLY A 152 -2.44 0.09 -3.46
C GLY A 152 -0.96 0.46 -3.37
N LEU A 153 -0.63 1.76 -3.31
CA LEU A 153 0.74 2.22 -3.11
C LEU A 153 1.26 1.88 -1.70
N ILE A 154 0.41 1.95 -0.68
CA ILE A 154 0.75 1.52 0.67
C ILE A 154 1.17 0.04 0.67
N ILE A 155 0.41 -0.84 -0.03
CA ILE A 155 0.76 -2.25 -0.18
C ILE A 155 2.12 -2.43 -0.84
N GLN A 156 2.40 -1.69 -1.92
CA GLN A 156 3.70 -1.75 -2.61
C GLN A 156 4.86 -1.32 -1.71
N VAL A 157 4.65 -0.27 -0.92
CA VAL A 157 5.63 0.20 0.06
C VAL A 157 5.85 -0.86 1.15
N MET A 158 4.79 -1.49 1.65
CA MET A 158 4.90 -2.59 2.62
C MET A 158 5.68 -3.77 2.04
N ALA A 159 5.41 -4.17 0.80
CA ALA A 159 6.14 -5.24 0.12
C ALA A 159 7.62 -4.90 -0.07
N SER A 160 7.92 -3.68 -0.52
CA SER A 160 9.29 -3.19 -0.71
C SER A 160 10.07 -3.15 0.60
N GLU A 161 9.42 -2.69 1.67
CA GLU A 161 10.00 -2.62 2.99
C GLU A 161 10.28 -4.01 3.57
N LEU A 162 9.38 -4.96 3.31
CA LEU A 162 9.56 -6.36 3.69
C LEU A 162 10.71 -7.01 2.91
N ALA A 163 10.78 -6.79 1.60
CA ALA A 163 11.85 -7.29 0.73
C ALA A 163 13.23 -6.88 1.26
N ARG A 164 13.37 -5.60 1.62
CA ARG A 164 14.60 -5.03 2.17
C ARG A 164 14.94 -5.62 3.53
N THR A 165 13.95 -5.79 4.40
CA THR A 165 14.15 -6.32 5.76
C THR A 165 14.59 -7.78 5.73
N ILE A 166 14.03 -8.59 4.83
CA ILE A 166 14.33 -10.02 4.68
C ILE A 166 15.50 -10.26 3.69
N LYS A 167 15.97 -9.21 2.98
CA LYS A 167 16.97 -9.28 1.90
C LYS A 167 16.57 -10.29 0.80
N CYS A 168 15.31 -10.26 0.40
CA CYS A 168 14.78 -11.11 -0.67
C CYS A 168 14.39 -10.31 -1.91
N ALA A 169 14.21 -11.03 -3.03
CA ALA A 169 13.72 -10.43 -4.27
C ALA A 169 12.26 -9.96 -4.12
N ALA A 170 11.87 -8.96 -4.90
CA ALA A 170 10.58 -8.29 -4.76
C ALA A 170 9.35 -9.20 -5.01
N ASP A 171 9.49 -10.20 -5.88
CA ASP A 171 8.46 -11.21 -6.14
C ASP A 171 8.23 -12.08 -4.89
N VAL A 172 9.31 -12.57 -4.29
CA VAL A 172 9.28 -13.37 -3.05
C VAL A 172 8.73 -12.56 -1.88
N ALA A 173 9.04 -11.25 -1.82
CA ALA A 173 8.50 -10.37 -0.79
C ALA A 173 6.98 -10.22 -0.85
N SER A 174 6.38 -10.24 -2.05
CA SER A 174 4.92 -10.17 -2.19
C SER A 174 4.23 -11.42 -1.63
N ASP A 175 4.82 -12.60 -1.83
CA ASP A 175 4.31 -13.85 -1.26
C ASP A 175 4.44 -13.86 0.27
N HIS A 176 5.57 -13.37 0.80
CA HIS A 176 5.73 -13.21 2.24
C HIS A 176 4.72 -12.24 2.83
N LEU A 177 4.47 -11.11 2.16
CA LEU A 177 3.47 -10.13 2.59
C LEU A 177 2.08 -10.77 2.67
N LEU A 178 1.68 -11.51 1.64
CA LEU A 178 0.41 -12.23 1.60
C LEU A 178 0.32 -13.34 2.65
N ASN A 179 1.43 -13.82 3.19
CA ASN A 179 1.45 -14.85 4.23
C ASN A 179 1.63 -14.30 5.66
N LEU A 180 1.73 -12.98 5.85
CA LEU A 180 1.75 -12.40 7.19
C LEU A 180 0.41 -12.62 7.91
N SER A 181 0.47 -12.92 9.20
CA SER A 181 -0.73 -12.95 10.03
C SER A 181 -1.39 -11.56 10.14
N PRO A 182 -2.68 -11.48 10.51
CA PRO A 182 -3.38 -10.21 10.73
C PRO A 182 -2.62 -9.26 11.68
N PHE A 183 -1.97 -9.80 12.71
CA PHE A 183 -1.20 -9.01 13.67
C PHE A 183 0.10 -8.46 13.06
N GLU A 184 0.86 -9.29 12.34
CA GLU A 184 2.09 -8.88 11.66
C GLU A 184 1.80 -7.85 10.56
N MET A 185 0.74 -8.07 9.77
CA MET A 185 0.27 -7.14 8.74
C MET A 185 -0.05 -5.77 9.34
N LYS A 186 -0.82 -5.74 10.45
CA LYS A 186 -1.17 -4.52 11.18
C LYS A 186 0.07 -3.80 11.71
N ASN A 187 1.04 -4.52 12.26
CA ASN A 187 2.27 -3.94 12.79
C ASN A 187 3.16 -3.37 11.67
N LEU A 188 3.29 -4.08 10.56
CA LEU A 188 4.01 -3.58 9.38
C LEU A 188 3.34 -2.31 8.85
N LEU A 189 2.00 -2.29 8.76
CA LEU A 189 1.27 -1.09 8.34
C LEU A 189 1.50 0.08 9.30
N HIS A 190 1.42 -0.15 10.61
CA HIS A 190 1.70 0.89 11.61
C HIS A 190 3.13 1.41 11.48
N HIS A 191 4.10 0.53 11.23
CA HIS A 191 5.49 0.91 11.00
C HIS A 191 5.62 1.84 9.80
N ILE A 192 5.06 1.46 8.64
CA ILE A 192 5.05 2.30 7.42
C ILE A 192 4.37 3.66 7.69
N MET A 193 3.22 3.64 8.37
CA MET A 193 2.46 4.85 8.65
C MET A 193 3.13 5.73 9.70
N SER A 194 3.82 5.18 10.69
CA SER A 194 4.54 5.98 11.69
C SER A 194 5.82 6.58 11.10
N GLY A 195 6.42 5.88 10.13
CA GLY A 195 7.73 6.19 9.58
C GLY A 195 8.83 6.26 10.64
N LYS A 196 8.62 5.62 11.81
CA LYS A 196 9.66 5.41 12.82
C LYS A 196 10.70 4.45 12.25
N GLU A 197 11.97 4.69 12.57
CA GLU A 197 13.08 3.94 11.99
C GLU A 197 13.19 2.51 12.54
N PHE A 198 13.70 1.59 11.72
CA PHE A 198 14.24 0.31 12.21
C PHE A 198 15.59 0.64 12.85
N ASN A 199 15.65 0.77 14.17
CA ASN A 199 16.94 0.77 14.86
C ASN A 199 17.50 -0.66 14.79
N ILE A 200 18.36 -0.93 13.80
CA ILE A 200 19.07 -2.20 13.63
C ILE A 200 19.99 -2.52 14.85
N GLY A 201 20.22 -1.55 15.75
CA GLY A 201 20.99 -1.73 16.99
C GLY A 201 20.19 -1.99 18.28
N SER A 202 18.85 -2.00 18.26
CA SER A 202 18.06 -2.21 19.49
C SER A 202 17.24 -3.49 19.41
N ALA A 203 17.83 -4.57 19.92
CA ALA A 203 17.25 -5.91 20.09
C ALA A 203 16.06 -5.95 21.08
N ARG A 204 15.13 -4.98 21.02
CA ARG A 204 13.94 -4.91 21.88
C ARG A 204 12.64 -4.56 21.15
N SER A 205 12.63 -4.42 19.82
CA SER A 205 11.37 -4.32 19.07
C SER A 205 11.33 -5.36 17.95
N GLY A 206 10.80 -6.54 18.29
CA GLY A 206 10.25 -7.52 17.37
C GLY A 206 11.06 -7.84 16.13
N THR A 207 12.16 -8.59 16.28
CA THR A 207 12.69 -9.40 15.17
C THR A 207 11.53 -10.24 14.63
N PHE A 208 11.10 -9.96 13.41
CA PHE A 208 10.13 -10.78 12.69
C PHE A 208 10.77 -12.16 12.46
N PHE A 209 10.50 -13.11 13.35
CA PHE A 209 10.85 -14.52 13.12
C PHE A 209 9.87 -15.09 12.09
N ILE A 210 10.16 -14.84 10.81
CA ILE A 210 9.39 -15.43 9.71
C ILE A 210 9.97 -16.82 9.44
N SER A 211 9.30 -17.85 9.93
CA SER A 211 9.57 -19.23 9.54
C SER A 211 9.07 -19.44 8.11
N SER A 212 9.99 -19.66 7.19
CA SER A 212 9.71 -19.86 5.77
C SER A 212 9.69 -21.35 5.42
N ARG A 213 8.51 -21.87 5.12
CA ARG A 213 8.30 -22.88 4.07
C ARG A 213 7.21 -22.34 3.17
N SER A 214 7.55 -21.90 1.96
CA SER A 214 6.57 -21.50 0.95
C SER A 214 7.08 -21.85 -0.44
N SER A 215 6.24 -22.55 -1.20
CA SER A 215 6.32 -22.77 -2.64
C SER A 215 5.21 -21.98 -3.33
N LYS A 216 5.56 -21.37 -4.46
CA LYS A 216 4.81 -20.35 -5.22
C LYS A 216 3.31 -20.64 -5.36
N LEU A 217 2.47 -19.78 -4.79
CA LEU A 217 1.01 -19.74 -4.99
C LEU A 217 0.56 -18.36 -5.48
N SER A 218 1.02 -17.98 -6.67
CA SER A 218 0.33 -16.98 -7.48
C SER A 218 0.98 -16.92 -8.86
N LYS A 219 0.18 -16.89 -9.92
CA LYS A 219 0.65 -16.34 -11.20
C LYS A 219 0.88 -14.85 -10.96
N LYS A 220 2.16 -14.43 -10.92
CA LYS A 220 2.66 -13.03 -10.85
C LYS A 220 1.65 -12.07 -10.20
N SER A 221 1.75 -11.85 -8.89
CA SER A 221 0.98 -10.79 -8.22
C SER A 221 1.19 -9.46 -8.96
N ALA A 222 0.13 -8.66 -9.12
CA ALA A 222 0.25 -7.35 -9.77
C ALA A 222 1.29 -6.46 -9.05
N ILE A 223 1.45 -6.69 -7.74
CA ILE A 223 2.49 -6.12 -6.88
C ILE A 223 3.88 -6.51 -7.36
N GLY A 224 4.17 -7.81 -7.53
CA GLY A 224 5.49 -8.30 -7.94
C GLY A 224 5.93 -7.80 -9.32
N SER A 225 4.98 -7.69 -10.27
CA SER A 225 5.28 -7.16 -11.61
C SER A 225 5.61 -5.66 -11.61
N PHE A 226 4.93 -4.88 -10.77
CA PHE A 226 5.18 -3.44 -10.65
C PHE A 226 6.49 -3.15 -9.92
N LEU A 227 6.78 -3.88 -8.84
CA LEU A 227 8.03 -3.75 -8.10
C LEU A 227 9.25 -4.09 -8.96
N GLY A 228 9.12 -5.09 -9.85
CA GLY A 228 10.18 -5.45 -10.80
C GLY A 228 10.52 -4.34 -11.82
N SER A 229 9.61 -3.39 -12.06
CA SER A 229 9.86 -2.23 -12.94
C SER A 229 10.46 -1.04 -12.19
N SER A 230 10.29 -0.96 -10.87
CA SER A 230 10.82 0.11 -10.03
C SER A 230 12.23 -0.18 -9.48
N MET A 231 12.74 -1.41 -9.64
CA MET A 231 13.97 -1.87 -9.00
C MET A 231 14.98 -2.36 -10.04
N THR A 232 15.61 -1.42 -10.75
CA THR A 232 16.93 -1.64 -11.37
C THR A 232 17.98 -0.87 -10.56
N GLU A 233 18.34 -1.37 -9.38
CA GLU A 233 19.50 -0.88 -8.64
C GLU A 233 20.45 -2.06 -8.36
N GLY A 234 21.70 -1.87 -8.77
CA GLY A 234 22.77 -2.85 -8.67
C GLY A 234 23.13 -3.20 -7.23
N LYS A 235 23.72 -4.38 -7.06
CA LYS A 235 24.36 -4.82 -5.82
C LYS A 235 25.42 -3.80 -5.41
N SER A 236 25.13 -2.96 -4.42
CA SER A 236 26.14 -2.18 -3.71
C SER A 236 26.34 -2.78 -2.31
N ASP A 237 27.59 -3.07 -2.01
CA ASP A 237 28.11 -3.64 -0.77
C ASP A 237 27.84 -2.67 0.40
N ASP A 238 27.21 -3.17 1.45
CA ASP A 238 26.51 -2.37 2.48
C ASP A 238 27.36 -2.39 3.76
N SER A 239 28.35 -1.49 3.86
CA SER A 239 29.16 -1.40 5.07
C SER A 239 29.58 0.01 5.54
N GLU A 240 29.26 1.09 4.82
CA GLU A 240 29.52 2.49 5.29
C GLU A 240 28.34 3.49 5.09
N GLY A 241 27.17 3.05 4.61
CA GLY A 241 26.08 3.91 4.09
C GLY A 241 24.89 4.22 5.03
N ASP A 242 24.99 3.92 6.33
CA ASP A 242 23.81 3.79 7.20
C ASP A 242 22.93 5.05 7.31
N ARG A 243 23.52 6.26 7.29
CA ARG A 243 22.75 7.53 7.36
C ARG A 243 22.15 7.98 6.03
N TYR A 244 22.82 7.71 4.90
CA TYR A 244 22.36 8.17 3.59
C TYR A 244 21.16 7.34 3.09
N GLY A 245 21.18 6.03 3.34
CA GLY A 245 20.07 5.13 3.05
C GLY A 245 18.79 5.47 3.85
N GLN A 246 18.94 6.05 5.06
CA GLN A 246 17.81 6.43 5.91
C GLN A 246 16.98 7.58 5.31
N TRP A 247 17.63 8.64 4.83
CA TRP A 247 16.94 9.78 4.21
C TRP A 247 16.28 9.40 2.89
N LEU A 248 16.99 8.64 2.04
CA LEU A 248 16.42 8.14 0.79
C LEU A 248 15.20 7.26 1.06
N ARG A 249 15.29 6.36 2.04
CA ARG A 249 14.17 5.53 2.47
C ARG A 249 13.00 6.38 2.98
N ARG A 250 13.26 7.38 3.82
CA ARG A 250 12.20 8.27 4.33
C ARG A 250 11.49 9.00 3.19
N ARG A 251 12.23 9.50 2.20
CA ARG A 251 11.68 10.13 1.00
C ARG A 251 10.89 9.15 0.13
N ARG A 252 11.37 7.91 -0.04
CA ARG A 252 10.62 6.82 -0.70
C ARG A 252 9.25 6.60 -0.04
N LEU A 253 9.25 6.46 1.29
CA LEU A 253 8.03 6.22 2.07
C LEU A 253 7.07 7.41 1.99
N ASP A 254 7.52 8.61 2.38
CA ASP A 254 6.65 9.78 2.43
C ASP A 254 6.19 10.19 1.03
N GLY A 255 7.02 10.00 -0.01
CA GLY A 255 6.68 10.25 -1.41
C GLY A 255 5.62 9.31 -1.96
N ALA A 256 5.69 8.02 -1.60
CA ALA A 256 4.66 7.05 -1.98
C ALA A 256 3.36 7.25 -1.20
N LEU A 257 3.45 7.74 0.04
CA LEU A 257 2.30 8.06 0.90
C LEU A 257 1.69 9.44 0.65
N ASN A 258 2.25 10.26 -0.25
CA ASN A 258 1.90 11.68 -0.41
C ASN A 258 1.90 12.46 0.92
N ARG A 259 2.79 12.10 1.83
CA ARG A 259 2.91 12.78 3.12
C ARG A 259 3.76 14.04 2.94
N VAL A 260 3.24 15.18 3.36
CA VAL A 260 3.98 16.45 3.32
C VAL A 260 4.29 16.96 4.74
N PRO A 261 5.27 17.87 4.90
CA PRO A 261 5.56 18.48 6.19
C PRO A 261 4.38 19.25 6.80
N ARG A 262 4.40 19.44 8.12
CA ARG A 262 3.37 20.21 8.83
C ARG A 262 3.26 21.63 8.29
N ASN A 263 2.03 22.11 8.14
CA ASN A 263 1.73 23.43 7.59
C ASN A 263 2.20 23.62 6.14
N PHE A 264 2.48 22.54 5.38
CA PHE A 264 2.86 22.64 3.98
C PHE A 264 1.79 23.40 3.16
N TYR A 265 0.54 22.93 3.16
CA TYR A 265 -0.50 23.57 2.36
C TYR A 265 -0.73 25.04 2.74
N PRO A 266 -0.85 25.43 4.03
CA PRO A 266 -0.91 26.84 4.43
C PRO A 266 0.29 27.69 4.01
N ARG A 267 1.49 27.11 3.93
CA ARG A 267 2.71 27.83 3.51
C ARG A 267 2.73 28.04 2.00
N ILE A 268 2.49 26.99 1.23
CA ILE A 268 2.44 27.08 -0.24
C ILE A 268 1.30 28.00 -0.69
N TRP A 269 0.21 27.98 0.05
CA TRP A 269 -0.87 28.93 -0.15
C TRP A 269 -0.41 30.39 -0.14
N LYS A 270 0.34 30.80 0.89
CA LYS A 270 0.86 32.17 1.03
C LYS A 270 1.85 32.54 -0.07
N VAL A 271 2.58 31.55 -0.59
CA VAL A 271 3.48 31.74 -1.73
C VAL A 271 2.71 32.00 -3.02
N LEU A 272 1.59 31.31 -3.22
CA LEU A 272 0.85 31.35 -4.49
C LEU A 272 -0.23 32.43 -4.54
N GLU A 273 -0.81 32.84 -3.40
CA GLU A 273 -1.92 33.82 -3.26
C GLU A 273 -3.11 33.63 -4.23
N LYS A 274 -3.29 32.41 -4.77
CA LYS A 274 -4.11 32.18 -5.98
C LYS A 274 -5.56 31.73 -5.73
N MET A 275 -6.02 31.45 -4.51
CA MET A 275 -7.44 31.10 -4.24
C MET A 275 -7.94 31.69 -2.89
N THR A 276 -8.98 31.14 -2.24
CA THR A 276 -9.35 31.40 -0.82
C THR A 276 -8.72 30.42 0.21
N ALA A 277 -8.11 30.95 1.30
CA ALA A 277 -7.29 30.17 2.22
C ALA A 277 -8.12 29.15 3.00
N GLY A 278 -7.65 27.90 3.07
CA GLY A 278 -8.31 26.83 3.85
C GLY A 278 -9.29 25.95 3.05
N GLU A 279 -9.46 26.18 1.75
CA GLU A 279 -10.24 25.26 0.91
C GLU A 279 -9.46 23.98 0.61
N LEU A 280 -10.10 22.83 0.88
CA LEU A 280 -9.58 21.50 0.52
C LEU A 280 -9.24 21.39 -0.98
N LYS A 281 -9.95 22.15 -1.82
CA LYS A 281 -9.74 22.21 -3.27
C LYS A 281 -8.32 22.63 -3.65
N PHE A 282 -7.75 23.63 -2.97
CA PHE A 282 -6.37 24.04 -3.21
C PHE A 282 -5.39 22.91 -2.89
N ALA A 283 -5.57 22.29 -1.72
CA ALA A 283 -4.67 21.24 -1.26
C ALA A 283 -4.72 20.01 -2.17
N LEU A 284 -5.90 19.66 -2.68
CA LEU A 284 -6.08 18.62 -3.69
C LEU A 284 -5.45 18.98 -5.03
N GLU A 285 -5.48 20.25 -5.45
CA GLU A 285 -4.84 20.70 -6.69
C GLU A 285 -3.32 20.60 -6.60
N VAL A 286 -2.74 21.05 -5.48
CA VAL A 286 -1.31 20.90 -5.19
C VAL A 286 -0.92 19.43 -5.18
N GLU A 287 -1.71 18.57 -4.52
CA GLU A 287 -1.45 17.12 -4.53
C GLU A 287 -1.54 16.54 -5.95
N THR A 288 -2.50 16.99 -6.76
CA THR A 288 -2.65 16.56 -8.16
C THR A 288 -1.40 16.91 -8.97
N VAL A 289 -0.86 18.11 -8.81
CA VAL A 289 0.40 18.52 -9.45
C VAL A 289 1.57 17.67 -8.95
N LEU A 290 1.70 17.43 -7.64
CA LEU A 290 2.76 16.58 -7.09
C LEU A 290 2.67 15.12 -7.57
N ASN A 291 1.45 14.63 -7.80
CA ASN A 291 1.21 13.28 -8.33
C ASN A 291 1.62 13.12 -9.80
N THR A 292 1.87 14.21 -10.54
CA THR A 292 2.47 14.13 -11.88
C THR A 292 3.92 13.63 -11.85
N ILE A 293 4.59 13.76 -10.70
CA ILE A 293 5.95 13.27 -10.49
C ILE A 293 5.88 11.77 -10.17
N PRO A 294 6.40 10.87 -11.03
CA PRO A 294 6.23 9.43 -10.83
C PRO A 294 7.16 8.87 -9.75
N GLN A 295 8.39 9.38 -9.62
CA GLN A 295 9.35 8.89 -8.62
C GLN A 295 9.03 9.48 -7.22
N PRO A 296 8.77 8.65 -6.20
CA PRO A 296 8.38 9.12 -4.87
C PRO A 296 9.47 9.97 -4.19
N GLU A 297 10.75 9.63 -4.38
CA GLU A 297 11.88 10.33 -3.78
C GLU A 297 12.04 11.73 -4.36
N TYR A 298 11.93 11.83 -5.69
CA TYR A 298 11.98 13.11 -6.38
C TYR A 298 10.77 13.99 -6.03
N ARG A 299 9.58 13.39 -5.90
CA ARG A 299 8.39 14.09 -5.40
C ARG A 299 8.65 14.72 -4.03
N GLN A 300 9.32 14.01 -3.11
CA GLN A 300 9.66 14.56 -1.80
C GLN A 300 10.72 15.67 -1.87
N LEU A 301 11.72 15.55 -2.74
CA LEU A 301 12.68 16.65 -2.95
C LEU A 301 11.99 17.93 -3.42
N VAL A 302 10.98 17.82 -4.30
CA VAL A 302 10.18 18.96 -4.73
C VAL A 302 9.35 19.54 -3.57
N VAL A 303 8.75 18.70 -2.74
CA VAL A 303 8.04 19.15 -1.52
C VAL A 303 8.97 19.90 -0.56
N GLU A 304 10.17 19.38 -0.33
CA GLU A 304 11.20 20.04 0.49
C GLU A 304 11.64 21.38 -0.11
N ALA A 305 11.87 21.45 -1.42
CA ALA A 305 12.23 22.69 -2.12
C ALA A 305 11.11 23.76 -2.01
N LEU A 306 9.86 23.35 -2.18
CA LEU A 306 8.69 24.22 -2.00
C LEU A 306 8.57 24.74 -0.55
N MET A 307 8.91 23.91 0.44
CA MET A 307 8.98 24.36 1.84
C MET A 307 10.08 25.39 2.05
N VAL A 308 11.27 25.18 1.49
CA VAL A 308 12.37 26.16 1.57
C VAL A 308 11.97 27.49 0.93
N LEU A 309 11.35 27.46 -0.25
CA LEU A 309 10.82 28.67 -0.89
C LEU A 309 9.83 29.43 0.01
N SER A 310 8.93 28.71 0.70
CA SER A 310 8.01 29.34 1.65
C SER A 310 8.73 30.01 2.83
N LEU A 311 9.84 29.42 3.30
CA LEU A 311 10.65 30.00 4.37
C LEU A 311 11.40 31.25 3.91
N VAL A 312 11.90 31.25 2.67
CA VAL A 312 12.56 32.42 2.06
C VAL A 312 11.59 33.59 1.96
N GLN A 313 10.36 33.36 1.48
CA GLN A 313 9.33 34.40 1.42
C GLN A 313 8.99 34.94 2.82
N GLU A 314 8.80 34.06 3.81
CA GLU A 314 8.52 34.44 5.21
C GLU A 314 9.68 35.26 5.82
N TYR A 315 10.92 34.88 5.54
CA TYR A 315 12.11 35.56 6.09
C TYR A 315 12.36 36.92 5.44
N HIS A 316 12.28 37.00 4.11
CA HIS A 316 12.56 38.24 3.38
C HIS A 316 11.39 39.22 3.36
N LYS A 317 10.19 38.83 3.84
CA LYS A 317 8.95 39.63 3.79
C LYS A 317 8.71 40.22 2.39
N THR A 318 9.01 39.43 1.36
CA THR A 318 8.80 39.84 -0.02
C THR A 318 7.38 39.45 -0.43
N ASP A 319 6.63 40.43 -0.96
CA ASP A 319 5.26 40.21 -1.43
C ASP A 319 5.23 39.29 -2.67
N SER A 320 6.33 39.19 -3.41
CA SER A 320 6.49 38.24 -4.52
C SER A 320 7.94 37.79 -4.68
N LEU A 321 8.13 36.55 -5.11
CA LEU A 321 9.44 35.99 -5.47
C LEU A 321 9.87 36.33 -6.91
N GLY A 322 9.15 37.24 -7.58
CA GLY A 322 9.35 37.60 -8.97
C GLY A 322 8.53 36.75 -9.94
N ASP A 323 9.12 36.42 -11.08
CA ASP A 323 8.51 35.65 -12.18
C ASP A 323 8.35 34.15 -11.83
N ILE A 324 8.02 33.31 -12.82
CA ILE A 324 7.81 31.87 -12.65
C ILE A 324 9.06 31.21 -12.03
N VAL A 325 8.91 30.68 -10.81
CA VAL A 325 9.94 29.88 -10.13
C VAL A 325 9.65 28.39 -10.31
N SER A 326 10.54 27.68 -10.99
CA SER A 326 10.46 26.22 -11.13
C SER A 326 11.08 25.52 -9.92
N ALA A 327 10.25 24.85 -9.12
CA ALA A 327 10.72 24.03 -8.00
C ALA A 327 11.61 22.86 -8.47
N GLN A 328 11.35 22.33 -9.67
CA GLN A 328 12.18 21.27 -10.25
C GLN A 328 13.58 21.78 -10.59
N ASP A 329 13.70 22.97 -11.16
CA ASP A 329 14.99 23.56 -11.52
C ASP A 329 15.83 23.83 -10.27
N ILE A 330 15.19 24.27 -9.17
CA ILE A 330 15.86 24.42 -7.87
C ILE A 330 16.46 23.09 -7.41
N VAL A 331 15.71 21.99 -7.49
CA VAL A 331 16.21 20.66 -7.11
C VAL A 331 17.37 20.24 -8.02
N HIS A 332 17.27 20.48 -9.33
CA HIS A 332 18.35 20.13 -10.27
C HIS A 332 19.62 20.95 -10.04
N VAL A 333 19.51 22.26 -9.85
CA VAL A 333 20.64 23.15 -9.57
C VAL A 333 21.27 22.78 -8.23
N ALA A 334 20.47 22.56 -7.19
CA ALA A 334 20.97 22.13 -5.88
C ALA A 334 21.72 20.79 -5.97
N ASN A 335 21.20 19.83 -6.74
CA ASN A 335 21.88 18.55 -6.97
C ASN A 335 23.22 18.73 -7.72
N ASN A 336 23.27 19.60 -8.73
CA ASN A 336 24.51 19.88 -9.45
C ASN A 336 25.57 20.51 -8.54
N ILE A 337 25.17 21.47 -7.68
CA ILE A 337 26.06 22.08 -6.69
C ILE A 337 26.58 21.02 -5.71
N PHE A 338 25.69 20.17 -5.20
CA PHE A 338 26.06 19.09 -4.28
C PHE A 338 27.05 18.08 -4.89
N LEU A 339 26.95 17.80 -6.20
CA LEU A 339 27.89 16.91 -6.89
C LEU A 339 29.26 17.55 -7.17
N THR A 340 29.34 18.88 -7.12
CA THR A 340 30.59 19.62 -7.32
C THR A 340 31.35 19.94 -6.03
N ASP A 341 30.67 19.88 -4.88
CA ASP A 341 31.25 20.01 -3.52
C ASP A 341 31.86 18.68 -3.02
#